data_AF-A0A9W8DZ37-F1
#
_entry.id   AF-A0A9W8DZ37-F1
#
_cell.length_a   1.000
_cell.length_b   1.000
_cell.length_c   1.000
_cell.angle_alpha   90.00
_cell.angle_beta   90.00
_cell.angle_gamma   90.00
#
_symmetry.space_group_name_H-M   'P 1'
#
loop_
_entity.id
_entity.type
_entity.pdbx_description
1 polymer ?
#
loop_
_entity_poly.entity_id
_entity_poly.type
_entity_poly.pdbx_seq_one_letter_code
_entity_poly.pdbx_strand_id
1 'polypeptide(L)'
;MAPSQRSPLDWNYTPGQIEAETKQLIAQKKAFLDRIAAIPLEEAAFDNVVKPMGELGNDTCAQYSVIVFLQHVSPDKALRDASTQAEKELQEFDIECSMRRDVFRVVDAVFKSTDRSQLSPEDRRYLEKIHLSYTRDGLALPDDQLEKLKGLRKRLADLSIEFSRNVNEADVELL
;
A
#
# COMPACT_ATOMS: atom_id res chain seq x y z
N MET A 1 -23.16 7.60 -18.26
CA MET A 1 -22.61 7.34 -16.91
C MET A 1 -23.35 8.22 -15.92
N ALA A 2 -24.07 7.62 -14.97
CA ALA A 2 -24.61 8.39 -13.85
C ALA A 2 -23.43 8.95 -13.04
N PRO A 3 -23.49 10.20 -12.54
CA PRO A 3 -22.45 10.73 -11.68
C PRO A 3 -22.33 9.82 -10.46
N SER A 4 -21.15 9.25 -10.25
CA SER A 4 -20.78 8.57 -9.01
C SER A 4 -21.07 9.54 -7.87
N GLN A 5 -22.10 9.22 -7.10
CA GLN A 5 -22.51 9.98 -5.92
C GLN A 5 -21.45 9.67 -4.86
N ARG A 6 -20.30 10.36 -4.92
CA ARG A 6 -19.28 10.28 -3.86
C ARG A 6 -19.97 10.66 -2.57
N SER A 7 -20.09 9.71 -1.65
CA SER A 7 -20.46 10.01 -0.27
C SER A 7 -19.56 11.14 0.21
N PRO A 8 -20.12 12.21 0.80
CA PRO A 8 -19.32 13.32 1.28
C PRO A 8 -18.27 12.79 2.26
N LEU A 9 -17.05 13.33 2.19
CA LEU A 9 -16.01 13.03 3.16
C LEU A 9 -16.54 13.40 4.54
N ASP A 10 -16.60 12.43 5.45
CA ASP A 10 -16.86 12.72 6.86
C ASP A 10 -15.57 13.20 7.51
N TRP A 11 -15.65 14.22 8.34
CA TRP A 11 -14.52 14.78 9.08
C TRP A 11 -14.73 14.69 10.60
N ASN A 12 -15.91 14.25 11.05
CA ASN A 12 -16.32 14.29 12.44
C ASN A 12 -15.93 12.99 13.17
N TYR A 13 -14.65 12.69 13.15
CA TYR A 13 -14.09 11.53 13.83
C TYR A 13 -13.76 11.81 15.29
N THR A 14 -14.04 10.83 16.13
CA THR A 14 -13.42 10.72 17.45
C THR A 14 -12.13 9.89 17.36
N PRO A 15 -11.18 10.04 18.30
CA PRO A 15 -9.97 9.22 18.35
C PRO A 15 -10.25 7.71 18.32
N GLY A 16 -11.29 7.25 19.03
CA GLY A 16 -11.69 5.85 19.05
C GLY A 16 -12.26 5.34 17.72
N GLN A 17 -12.93 6.19 16.95
CA GLN A 17 -13.39 5.84 15.59
C GLN A 17 -12.20 5.70 14.63
N ILE A 18 -11.20 6.58 14.72
CA ILE A 18 -9.97 6.46 13.91
C ILE A 18 -9.28 5.11 14.15
N GLU A 19 -9.11 4.72 15.41
CA GLU A 19 -8.51 3.43 15.75
C GLU A 19 -9.35 2.25 15.21
N ALA A 20 -10.67 2.29 15.40
CA ALA A 20 -11.56 1.21 14.95
C ALA A 20 -11.57 1.06 13.42
N GLU A 21 -11.65 2.17 12.69
CA GLU A 21 -11.67 2.14 11.23
C GLU A 21 -10.33 1.75 10.63
N THR A 22 -9.23 2.16 11.24
CA THR A 22 -7.89 1.71 10.85
C THR A 22 -7.78 0.19 10.92
N LYS A 23 -8.19 -0.40 12.04
CA LYS A 23 -8.22 -1.87 12.21
C LYS A 23 -9.14 -2.54 11.20
N GLN A 24 -10.30 -1.93 10.91
CA GLN A 24 -11.23 -2.45 9.92
C GLN A 24 -10.64 -2.44 8.51
N LEU A 25 -10.00 -1.33 8.08
CA LEU A 25 -9.34 -1.22 6.78
C LEU A 25 -8.25 -2.28 6.61
N ILE A 26 -7.40 -2.44 7.64
CA ILE A 26 -6.35 -3.47 7.68
C ILE A 26 -6.97 -4.86 7.54
N ALA A 27 -7.98 -5.18 8.35
CA ALA A 27 -8.62 -6.50 8.32
C ALA A 27 -9.30 -6.79 6.97
N GLN A 28 -9.99 -5.80 6.38
CA GLN A 28 -10.65 -5.94 5.09
C GLN A 28 -9.65 -6.18 3.95
N LYS A 29 -8.59 -5.36 3.89
CA LYS A 29 -7.54 -5.49 2.87
C LYS A 29 -6.76 -6.81 3.04
N LYS A 30 -6.46 -7.22 4.27
CA LYS A 30 -5.83 -8.52 4.56
C LYS A 30 -6.68 -9.69 4.05
N ALA A 31 -7.95 -9.73 4.44
CA ALA A 31 -8.88 -10.78 4.01
C ALA A 31 -9.09 -10.78 2.48
N PHE A 32 -9.04 -9.61 1.84
CA PHE A 32 -9.07 -9.50 0.39
C PHE A 32 -7.81 -10.10 -0.25
N LEU A 33 -6.61 -9.75 0.22
CA LEU A 33 -5.37 -10.30 -0.30
C LEU A 33 -5.24 -11.81 -0.06
N ASP A 34 -5.73 -12.31 1.07
CA ASP A 34 -5.81 -13.75 1.34
C ASP A 34 -6.71 -14.48 0.32
N ARG A 35 -7.83 -13.87 -0.06
CA ARG A 35 -8.69 -14.39 -1.14
C ARG A 35 -7.97 -14.38 -2.49
N ILE A 36 -7.27 -13.30 -2.83
CA ILE A 36 -6.48 -13.22 -4.07
C ILE A 36 -5.43 -14.32 -4.11
N ALA A 37 -4.67 -14.51 -3.03
CA ALA A 37 -3.63 -15.53 -2.92
C ALA A 37 -4.16 -16.97 -3.03
N ALA A 38 -5.44 -17.19 -2.71
CA ALA A 38 -6.10 -18.50 -2.79
C ALA A 38 -6.64 -18.85 -4.19
N ILE A 39 -6.61 -17.92 -5.16
CA ILE A 39 -7.10 -18.17 -6.52
C ILE A 39 -6.15 -19.16 -7.24
N PRO A 40 -6.66 -20.27 -7.80
CA PRO A 40 -5.86 -21.17 -8.64
C PRO A 40 -5.25 -20.44 -9.83
N LEU A 41 -4.00 -20.74 -10.17
CA LEU A 41 -3.27 -19.97 -11.20
C LEU A 41 -3.89 -20.10 -12.60
N GLU A 42 -4.54 -21.23 -12.87
CA GLU A 42 -5.28 -21.54 -14.09
C GLU A 42 -6.61 -20.78 -14.22
N GLU A 43 -7.17 -20.32 -13.10
CA GLU A 43 -8.40 -19.52 -13.04
C GLU A 43 -8.11 -18.02 -12.93
N ALA A 44 -6.85 -17.65 -12.70
CA ALA A 44 -6.43 -16.27 -12.50
C ALA A 44 -6.55 -15.46 -13.81
N ALA A 45 -7.34 -14.39 -13.76
CA ALA A 45 -7.60 -13.48 -14.87
C ALA A 45 -7.58 -12.01 -14.41
N PHE A 46 -7.55 -11.08 -15.36
CA PHE A 46 -7.60 -9.65 -15.04
C PHE A 46 -8.84 -9.29 -14.20
N ASP A 47 -10.01 -9.82 -14.57
CA ASP A 47 -11.30 -9.45 -13.98
C ASP A 47 -11.54 -9.97 -12.55
N ASN A 48 -10.89 -11.07 -12.14
CA ASN A 48 -11.06 -11.64 -10.80
C ASN A 48 -9.86 -11.39 -9.88
N VAL A 49 -8.74 -10.86 -10.40
CA VAL A 49 -7.54 -10.54 -9.62
C VAL A 49 -7.26 -9.04 -9.64
N VAL A 50 -6.86 -8.52 -10.81
CA VAL A 50 -6.26 -7.19 -10.91
C VAL A 50 -7.32 -6.10 -10.83
N LYS A 51 -8.45 -6.25 -11.51
CA LYS A 51 -9.55 -5.29 -11.45
C LYS A 51 -10.09 -5.12 -10.02
N PRO A 52 -10.42 -6.19 -9.26
CA PRO A 52 -10.84 -6.05 -7.87
C PRO A 52 -9.79 -5.41 -6.95
N MET A 53 -8.49 -5.59 -7.22
CA MET A 53 -7.43 -4.90 -6.48
C MET A 53 -7.50 -3.38 -6.68
N GLY A 54 -7.76 -2.93 -7.92
CA GLY A 54 -7.96 -1.52 -8.25
C GLY A 54 -9.24 -0.95 -7.63
N GLU A 55 -10.34 -1.70 -7.70
CA GLU A 55 -11.63 -1.33 -7.11
C GLU A 55 -11.53 -1.17 -5.58
N LEU A 56 -10.91 -2.12 -4.87
CA LEU A 56 -10.67 -2.00 -3.43
C LEU A 56 -9.85 -0.75 -3.09
N GLY A 57 -8.81 -0.48 -3.88
CA GLY A 57 -7.99 0.72 -3.72
C GLY A 57 -8.83 2.00 -3.86
N ASN A 58 -9.69 2.06 -4.88
CA ASN A 58 -10.58 3.19 -5.09
C ASN A 58 -11.62 3.35 -3.95
N ASP A 59 -12.22 2.25 -3.50
CA ASP A 59 -13.28 2.25 -2.49
C ASP A 59 -12.76 2.69 -1.11
N THR A 60 -11.54 2.30 -0.76
CA THR A 60 -10.91 2.63 0.53
C THR A 60 -10.14 3.96 0.53
N CYS A 61 -9.80 4.51 -0.64
CA CYS A 61 -8.91 5.68 -0.76
C CYS A 61 -9.42 6.91 -0.01
N ALA A 62 -10.72 7.22 -0.11
CA ALA A 62 -11.31 8.38 0.54
C ALA A 62 -11.24 8.28 2.07
N GLN A 63 -11.62 7.12 2.62
CA GLN A 63 -11.59 6.85 4.06
C GLN A 63 -10.17 6.89 4.60
N TYR A 64 -9.23 6.19 3.93
CA TYR A 64 -7.81 6.25 4.24
C TYR A 64 -7.31 7.70 4.29
N SER A 65 -7.61 8.49 3.25
CA SER A 65 -7.15 9.87 3.13
C SER A 65 -7.65 10.75 4.26
N VAL A 66 -8.91 10.62 4.66
CA VAL A 66 -9.46 11.36 5.80
C VAL A 66 -8.75 10.98 7.09
N ILE A 67 -8.61 9.68 7.36
CA ILE A 67 -8.00 9.16 8.59
C ILE A 67 -6.60 9.74 8.77
N VAL A 68 -5.76 9.70 7.75
CA VAL A 68 -4.36 10.16 7.85
C VAL A 68 -4.22 11.68 7.75
N PHE A 69 -5.18 12.40 7.14
CA PHE A 69 -5.10 13.85 6.99
C PHE A 69 -5.39 14.60 8.28
N LEU A 70 -6.21 14.03 9.19
CA LEU A 70 -6.64 14.69 10.42
C LEU A 70 -5.47 15.10 11.34
N GLN A 71 -4.33 14.41 11.29
CA GLN A 71 -3.12 14.81 12.03
C GLN A 71 -2.58 16.19 11.64
N HIS A 72 -2.86 16.66 10.43
CA HIS A 72 -2.34 17.94 9.93
C HIS A 72 -3.27 19.12 10.21
N VAL A 73 -4.58 18.86 10.37
CA VAL A 73 -5.61 19.91 10.33
C VAL A 73 -6.53 19.94 11.55
N SER A 74 -6.64 18.86 12.32
CA SER A 74 -7.55 18.82 13.46
C SER A 74 -7.09 19.78 14.56
N PRO A 75 -8.00 20.57 15.17
CA PRO A 75 -7.67 21.38 16.35
C PRO A 75 -7.44 20.52 17.60
N ASP A 76 -8.03 19.32 17.67
CA ASP A 76 -7.91 18.41 18.81
C ASP A 76 -6.61 17.59 18.75
N LYS A 77 -5.77 17.72 19.78
CA LYS A 77 -4.51 16.98 19.90
C LYS A 77 -4.73 15.47 19.96
N ALA A 78 -5.73 15.00 20.71
CA ALA A 78 -5.98 13.56 20.85
C ALA A 78 -6.35 12.93 19.50
N LEU A 79 -7.12 13.65 18.68
CA LEU A 79 -7.47 13.22 17.34
C LEU A 79 -6.25 13.23 16.39
N ARG A 80 -5.37 14.23 16.50
CA ARG A 80 -4.11 14.26 15.74
C ARG A 80 -3.20 13.08 16.10
N ASP A 81 -3.01 12.82 17.39
CA ASP A 81 -2.18 11.72 17.87
C ASP A 81 -2.73 10.36 17.37
N ALA A 82 -4.05 10.16 17.41
CA ALA A 82 -4.69 8.95 16.88
C ALA A 82 -4.52 8.80 15.36
N SER A 83 -4.62 9.91 14.60
CA SER A 83 -4.41 9.95 13.15
C SER A 83 -2.95 9.62 12.77
N THR A 84 -1.96 10.16 13.50
CA THR A 84 -0.54 9.81 13.30
C THR A 84 -0.27 8.34 13.60
N GLN A 85 -0.84 7.80 14.68
CA GLN A 85 -0.71 6.39 15.01
C GLN A 85 -1.38 5.50 13.94
N ALA A 86 -2.54 5.89 13.44
CA ALA A 86 -3.21 5.19 12.35
C ALA A 86 -2.38 5.17 11.06
N GLU A 87 -1.78 6.30 10.66
CA GLU A 87 -0.88 6.35 9.50
C GLU A 87 0.30 5.38 9.67
N LYS A 88 0.91 5.35 10.86
CA LYS A 88 2.01 4.41 11.14
C LYS A 88 1.57 2.95 10.96
N GLU A 89 0.45 2.56 11.55
CA GLU A 89 -0.09 1.19 11.42
C GLU A 89 -0.42 0.83 9.97
N LEU A 90 -1.03 1.76 9.23
CA LEU A 90 -1.37 1.58 7.82
C LEU A 90 -0.12 1.44 6.94
N GLN A 91 0.92 2.26 7.17
CA GLN A 91 2.18 2.17 6.45
C GLN A 91 2.93 0.86 6.75
N GLU A 92 2.99 0.44 8.01
CA GLU A 92 3.57 -0.86 8.40
C GLU A 92 2.83 -2.01 7.71
N PHE A 93 1.51 -1.96 7.69
CA PHE A 93 0.68 -2.96 7.01
C PHE A 93 0.84 -2.94 5.48
N ASP A 94 0.98 -1.77 4.86
CA ASP A 94 1.23 -1.67 3.42
C ASP A 94 2.57 -2.28 3.01
N ILE A 95 3.60 -2.18 3.87
CA ILE A 95 4.88 -2.86 3.69
C ILE A 95 4.71 -4.38 3.81
N GLU A 96 3.93 -4.88 4.76
CA GLU A 96 3.62 -6.31 4.86
C GLU A 96 2.92 -6.81 3.58
N CYS A 97 1.91 -6.06 3.10
CA CYS A 97 1.17 -6.37 1.89
C CYS A 97 2.03 -6.39 0.64
N SER A 98 2.96 -5.44 0.48
CA SER A 98 3.84 -5.36 -0.69
C SER A 98 4.82 -6.54 -0.77
N MET A 99 5.05 -7.23 0.35
CA MET A 99 5.95 -8.39 0.46
C MET A 99 5.24 -9.74 0.31
N ARG A 100 3.93 -9.76 0.05
CA ARG A 100 3.11 -10.98 -0.15
C ARG A 100 3.45 -11.70 -1.45
N ARG A 101 4.41 -12.62 -1.40
CA ARG A 101 4.82 -13.48 -2.54
C ARG A 101 3.70 -14.33 -3.12
N ASP A 102 2.84 -14.83 -2.26
CA ASP A 102 1.65 -15.61 -2.64
C ASP A 102 0.69 -14.78 -3.51
N VAL A 103 0.42 -13.53 -3.14
CA VAL A 103 -0.36 -12.59 -3.97
C VAL A 103 0.37 -12.29 -5.28
N PHE A 104 1.68 -12.02 -5.22
CA PHE A 104 2.47 -11.73 -6.42
C PHE A 104 2.46 -12.90 -7.41
N ARG A 105 2.48 -14.16 -6.95
CA ARG A 105 2.40 -15.32 -7.86
C ARG A 105 1.12 -15.31 -8.69
N VAL A 106 -0.01 -14.92 -8.11
CA VAL A 106 -1.28 -14.82 -8.82
C VAL A 106 -1.26 -13.64 -9.80
N VAL A 107 -0.77 -12.47 -9.37
CA VAL A 107 -0.63 -11.28 -10.23
C VAL A 107 0.33 -11.54 -11.40
N ASP A 108 1.43 -12.25 -11.17
CA ASP A 108 2.41 -12.63 -12.20
C ASP A 108 1.83 -13.63 -13.21
N ALA A 109 1.01 -14.58 -12.75
CA ALA A 109 0.27 -15.47 -13.63
C ALA A 109 -0.67 -14.69 -14.56
N VAL A 110 -1.48 -13.76 -14.01
CA VAL A 110 -2.36 -12.87 -14.79
C VAL A 110 -1.56 -12.01 -15.76
N PHE A 111 -0.44 -11.43 -15.30
CA PHE A 111 0.42 -10.63 -16.15
C PHE A 111 0.95 -11.45 -17.35
N LYS A 112 1.32 -12.71 -17.16
CA LYS A 112 1.84 -13.57 -18.23
C LYS A 112 0.75 -14.09 -19.18
N SER A 113 -0.45 -14.37 -18.67
CA SER A 113 -1.54 -15.00 -19.45
C SER A 113 -2.44 -14.00 -20.18
N THR A 114 -2.57 -12.76 -19.69
CA THR A 114 -3.57 -11.81 -20.22
C THR A 114 -3.22 -11.31 -21.63
N ASP A 115 -4.14 -11.46 -22.58
CA ASP A 115 -4.04 -10.81 -23.89
C ASP A 115 -4.26 -9.29 -23.75
N ARG A 116 -3.19 -8.51 -23.96
CA ARG A 116 -3.20 -7.06 -23.83
C ARG A 116 -4.08 -6.35 -24.85
N SER A 117 -4.44 -7.00 -25.95
CA SER A 117 -5.33 -6.41 -26.97
C SER A 117 -6.79 -6.32 -26.51
N GLN A 118 -7.17 -7.11 -25.50
CA GLN A 118 -8.52 -7.14 -24.93
C GLN A 118 -8.74 -6.11 -23.81
N LEU A 119 -7.66 -5.47 -23.34
CA LEU A 119 -7.72 -4.49 -22.25
C LEU A 119 -7.86 -3.07 -22.78
N SER A 120 -8.54 -2.22 -22.01
CA SER A 120 -8.49 -0.78 -22.24
C SER A 120 -7.05 -0.25 -22.04
N PRO A 121 -6.69 0.93 -22.60
CA PRO A 121 -5.37 1.51 -22.38
C PRO A 121 -5.02 1.72 -20.90
N GLU A 122 -6.01 2.05 -20.07
CA GLU A 122 -5.85 2.24 -18.63
C GLU A 122 -5.63 0.91 -17.91
N ASP A 123 -6.45 -0.10 -18.18
CA ASP A 123 -6.35 -1.44 -17.59
C ASP A 123 -5.00 -2.09 -17.89
N ARG A 124 -4.55 -1.97 -19.15
CA ARG A 124 -3.22 -2.45 -19.55
C ARG A 124 -2.12 -1.77 -18.75
N ARG A 125 -2.19 -0.44 -18.60
CA ARG A 125 -1.21 0.32 -17.82
C ARG A 125 -1.26 -0.07 -16.35
N TYR A 126 -2.44 -0.29 -15.79
CA TYR A 126 -2.60 -0.70 -14.40
C TYR A 126 -1.98 -2.08 -14.15
N LEU A 127 -2.25 -3.06 -15.03
CA LEU A 127 -1.63 -4.38 -14.99
C LEU A 127 -0.09 -4.31 -15.06
N GLU A 128 0.45 -3.47 -15.93
CA GLU A 128 1.90 -3.23 -16.01
C GLU A 128 2.45 -2.61 -14.73
N LYS A 129 1.75 -1.62 -14.15
CA LYS A 129 2.22 -0.89 -12.97
C LYS A 129 2.18 -1.75 -11.71
N ILE A 130 1.13 -2.53 -11.51
CA ILE A 130 1.01 -3.39 -10.33
C ILE A 130 2.07 -4.50 -10.37
N HIS A 131 2.28 -5.13 -11.53
CA HIS A 131 3.33 -6.13 -11.70
C HIS A 131 4.73 -5.55 -11.50
N LEU A 132 4.98 -4.36 -12.08
CA LEU A 132 6.25 -3.67 -11.91
C LEU A 132 6.53 -3.30 -10.45
N SER A 133 5.50 -2.91 -9.68
CA SER A 133 5.68 -2.60 -8.25
C SER A 133 6.23 -3.80 -7.48
N TYR A 134 5.57 -4.96 -7.58
CA TYR A 134 6.04 -6.19 -6.93
C TYR A 134 7.42 -6.64 -7.42
N THR A 135 7.70 -6.46 -8.71
CA THR A 135 9.01 -6.78 -9.28
C THR A 135 10.11 -5.88 -8.70
N ARG A 136 9.85 -4.58 -8.51
CA ARG A 136 10.77 -3.63 -7.86
C ARG A 136 10.96 -3.90 -6.37
N ASP A 137 9.97 -4.51 -5.74
CA ASP A 137 10.08 -5.06 -4.37
C ASP A 137 10.84 -6.38 -4.30
N GLY A 138 11.27 -6.91 -5.44
CA GLY A 138 12.13 -8.08 -5.53
C GLY A 138 11.37 -9.39 -5.39
N LEU A 139 10.03 -9.38 -5.47
CA LEU A 139 9.25 -10.61 -5.33
C LEU A 139 9.42 -11.58 -6.50
N ALA A 140 9.90 -11.09 -7.65
CA ALA A 140 10.28 -11.91 -8.80
C ALA A 140 11.67 -12.57 -8.65
N LEU A 141 12.45 -12.19 -7.64
CA LEU A 141 13.80 -12.72 -7.45
C LEU A 141 13.76 -14.11 -6.79
N PRO A 142 14.78 -14.96 -6.95
CA PRO A 142 14.99 -16.13 -6.11
C PRO A 142 15.22 -15.74 -4.63
N ASP A 143 15.02 -16.68 -3.70
CA ASP A 143 15.08 -16.40 -2.24
C ASP A 143 16.43 -15.83 -1.79
N ASP A 144 17.54 -16.35 -2.31
CA ASP A 144 18.90 -15.87 -1.99
C ASP A 144 19.12 -14.41 -2.40
N GLN A 145 18.59 -14.02 -3.56
CA GLN A 145 18.65 -12.65 -4.05
C GLN A 145 17.69 -11.72 -3.31
N LEU A 146 16.52 -12.22 -2.91
CA LEU A 146 15.58 -11.44 -2.09
C LEU A 146 16.17 -11.15 -0.70
N GLU A 147 16.81 -12.13 -0.05
CA GLU A 147 17.49 -11.91 1.23
C GLU A 147 18.64 -10.91 1.10
N LYS A 148 19.40 -10.98 0.01
CA LYS A 148 20.41 -9.96 -0.32
C LYS A 148 19.79 -8.58 -0.49
N LEU A 149 18.66 -8.46 -1.20
CA LEU A 149 17.96 -7.19 -1.38
C LEU A 149 17.46 -6.62 -0.04
N LYS A 150 16.90 -7.45 0.84
CA LYS A 150 16.50 -7.05 2.20
C LYS A 150 17.69 -6.53 3.01
N GLY A 151 18.82 -7.24 2.98
CA GLY A 151 20.05 -6.81 3.65
C GLY A 151 20.57 -5.46 3.13
N LEU A 152 20.53 -5.24 1.81
CA LEU A 152 20.91 -3.97 1.20
C LEU A 152 19.96 -2.82 1.56
N ARG A 153 18.63 -3.06 1.54
CA ARG A 153 17.63 -2.06 1.96
C ARG A 153 17.80 -1.67 3.43
N LYS A 154 18.05 -2.64 4.31
CA LYS A 154 18.33 -2.37 5.73
C LYS A 154 19.58 -1.51 5.90
N ARG A 155 20.69 -1.90 5.28
CA ARG A 155 21.94 -1.13 5.34
C ARG A 155 21.77 0.29 4.80
N LEU A 156 20.99 0.47 3.73
CA LEU A 156 20.68 1.78 3.18
C LEU A 156 19.91 2.64 4.18
N ALA A 157 18.87 2.08 4.83
CA ALA A 157 18.11 2.79 5.86
C ALA A 157 19.00 3.22 7.04
N ASP A 158 19.85 2.32 7.53
CA ASP A 158 20.80 2.61 8.62
C ASP A 158 21.75 3.76 8.22
N LEU A 159 22.32 3.72 7.01
CA LEU A 159 23.21 4.77 6.50
C LEU A 159 22.49 6.12 6.32
N SER A 160 21.23 6.11 5.89
CA SER A 160 20.42 7.33 5.76
C SER A 160 20.15 7.96 7.13
N ILE A 161 19.84 7.16 8.15
CA ILE A 161 19.64 7.65 9.52
C ILE A 161 20.94 8.23 10.07
N GLU A 162 22.06 7.52 9.89
CA GLU A 162 23.38 8.00 10.34
C GLU A 162 23.75 9.32 9.66
N PHE A 163 23.53 9.43 8.35
CA PHE A 163 23.75 10.67 7.61
C PHE A 163 22.89 11.83 8.16
N SER A 164 21.59 11.62 8.32
CA SER A 164 20.69 12.64 8.88
C SER A 164 21.09 13.05 10.30
N ARG A 165 21.47 12.10 11.15
CA ARG A 165 21.98 12.40 12.49
C ARG A 165 23.24 13.25 12.42
N ASN A 166 24.23 12.85 11.63
CA ASN A 166 25.50 13.58 11.50
C ASN A 166 25.30 15.01 11.00
N VAL A 167 24.33 15.25 10.12
CA VAL A 167 23.97 16.61 9.64
C VAL A 167 23.27 17.41 10.74
N ASN A 168 22.34 16.81 11.48
CA ASN A 168 21.58 17.51 12.53
C ASN A 168 22.42 17.81 13.78
N GLU A 169 23.41 16.97 14.08
CA GLU A 169 24.32 17.11 15.22
C GLU A 169 25.60 17.89 14.87
N ALA A 170 25.77 18.29 13.60
CA ALA A 170 26.90 19.11 13.20
C ALA A 170 26.78 20.52 13.80
N ASP A 171 27.65 20.85 14.76
CA ASP A 171 27.88 22.23 15.19
C ASP A 171 28.62 22.98 14.08
N VAL A 172 27.85 23.63 13.21
CA VAL A 172 28.39 24.54 12.20
C VAL A 172 28.50 25.92 12.87
N GLU A 173 29.70 26.30 13.31
CA GLU A 173 30.00 27.71 13.57
C GLU A 173 29.82 28.47 12.25
N LEU A 174 28.75 29.26 12.16
CA LEU A 174 28.56 30.22 11.09
C LEU A 174 29.63 31.31 11.25
N LEU A 175 30.68 31.24 10.42
CA LEU A 175 31.72 32.25 10.28
C LEU A 175 31.15 33.61 9.85
#